data_AF-A0A8S9Q450-F1
#
_entry.id   AF-A0A8S9Q450-F1
#
_cell.length_a   1.000
_cell.length_b   1.000
_cell.length_c   1.000
_cell.angle_alpha   90.00
_cell.angle_beta   90.00
_cell.angle_gamma   90.00
#
_symmetry.space_group_name_H-M   'P 1'
#
loop_
_entity.id
_entity.type
_entity.pdbx_description
1 polymer ?
#
loop_
_entity_poly.entity_id
_entity_poly.type
_entity_poly.pdbx_seq_one_letter_code
_entity_poly.pdbx_strand_id
1 'polypeptide(L)'
;MPTQKDRNSSSTSLFLVIKLLNPLLHHFLNLLFYFFILCLGVVVGIIVHSSLEASFLPYYPTVQSISQLVLVTSPPPPTSSPLPQNYEIEMFLRPPKINIMHNMEDNELFWRASMDPKIPTRPRYISSSPYPFSRTPKVAFMFLTRGPLPLSPLWERFFRGYEGLFTIYIHTNPSYKESMPQGSVFHGRRIPSKASF
;
A
#
# COMPACT_ATOMS: atom_id res chain seq x y z
N MET A 1 -85.20 2.52 15.35
CA MET A 1 -84.61 2.89 14.05
C MET A 1 -83.76 4.14 14.25
N PRO A 2 -82.45 4.11 14.02
CA PRO A 2 -81.62 5.31 14.13
C PRO A 2 -82.00 6.32 13.04
N THR A 3 -82.03 7.62 13.39
CA THR A 3 -82.48 8.67 12.49
C THR A 3 -81.41 9.00 11.45
N GLN A 4 -81.82 9.44 10.25
CA GLN A 4 -80.92 9.73 9.12
C GLN A 4 -79.84 10.79 9.46
N LYS A 5 -80.09 11.63 10.47
CA LYS A 5 -79.16 12.63 10.98
C LYS A 5 -77.95 12.02 11.71
N ASP A 6 -78.15 10.92 12.43
CA ASP A 6 -77.09 10.26 13.20
C ASP A 6 -76.08 9.54 12.29
N ARG A 7 -76.56 9.02 11.15
CA ARG A 7 -75.71 8.37 10.13
C ARG A 7 -74.80 9.35 9.39
N ASN A 8 -75.27 10.58 9.16
CA ASN A 8 -74.46 11.60 8.48
C ASN A 8 -73.36 12.15 9.40
N SER A 9 -73.67 12.32 10.70
CA SER A 9 -72.70 12.77 11.71
C SER A 9 -71.54 11.78 11.90
N SER A 10 -71.83 10.48 11.98
CA SER A 10 -70.80 9.44 12.09
C SER A 10 -69.93 9.31 10.84
N SER A 11 -70.51 9.50 9.66
CA SER A 11 -69.77 9.48 8.39
C SER A 11 -68.79 10.66 8.29
N THR A 12 -69.20 11.84 8.74
CA THR A 12 -68.32 13.02 8.79
C THR A 12 -67.20 12.88 9.82
N SER A 13 -67.46 12.25 10.98
CA SER A 13 -66.41 12.05 11.99
C SER A 13 -65.35 11.05 11.51
N LEU A 14 -65.76 9.95 10.88
CA LEU A 14 -64.85 8.96 10.30
C LEU A 14 -63.99 9.56 9.17
N PHE A 15 -64.58 10.39 8.32
CA PHE A 15 -63.85 11.10 7.27
C PHE A 15 -62.76 12.02 7.84
N LEU A 16 -63.06 12.75 8.92
CA LEU A 16 -62.09 13.61 9.60
C LEU A 16 -60.97 12.80 10.26
N VAL A 17 -61.29 11.65 10.88
CA VAL A 17 -60.29 10.75 11.47
C VAL A 17 -59.36 10.20 10.39
N ILE A 18 -59.88 9.73 9.26
CA ILE A 18 -59.08 9.22 8.13
C ILE A 18 -58.18 10.34 7.56
N LYS A 19 -58.72 11.56 7.44
CA LYS A 19 -57.97 12.73 6.95
C LYS A 19 -56.81 13.10 7.88
N LEU A 20 -56.95 12.89 9.20
CA LEU A 20 -55.87 13.08 10.17
C LEU A 20 -54.87 11.91 10.20
N LEU A 21 -55.34 10.67 10.02
CA LEU A 21 -54.50 9.47 10.10
C LEU A 21 -53.59 9.28 8.88
N ASN A 22 -54.06 9.62 7.68
CA ASN A 22 -53.31 9.44 6.43
C ASN A 22 -51.94 10.14 6.40
N PRO A 23 -51.79 11.44 6.76
CA PRO A 23 -50.47 12.06 6.80
C PRO A 23 -49.58 11.42 7.86
N LEU A 24 -50.13 11.06 9.03
CA LEU A 24 -49.37 10.41 10.10
C LEU A 24 -48.86 9.02 9.67
N LEU A 25 -49.70 8.26 8.97
CA LEU A 25 -49.33 6.97 8.36
C LEU A 25 -48.25 7.15 7.29
N HIS A 26 -48.37 8.17 6.44
CA HIS A 26 -47.37 8.46 5.40
C HIS A 26 -46.01 8.86 6.01
N HIS A 27 -46.00 9.68 7.06
CA HIS A 27 -44.77 10.00 7.78
C HIS A 27 -44.15 8.77 8.44
N PHE A 28 -44.97 7.89 9.01
CA PHE A 28 -44.52 6.63 9.59
C PHE A 28 -43.93 5.68 8.54
N LEU A 29 -44.58 5.51 7.39
CA LEU A 29 -44.08 4.70 6.27
C LEU A 29 -42.78 5.27 5.70
N ASN A 30 -42.67 6.60 5.58
CA ASN A 30 -41.43 7.25 5.17
C ASN A 30 -40.30 7.02 6.18
N LEU A 31 -40.59 7.12 7.49
CA LEU A 31 -39.62 6.85 8.53
C LEU A 31 -39.13 5.39 8.47
N LEU A 32 -40.05 4.45 8.25
CA LEU A 32 -39.72 3.04 8.06
C LEU A 32 -38.84 2.83 6.81
N PHE A 33 -39.15 3.50 5.72
CA PHE A 33 -38.35 3.46 4.49
C PHE A 33 -36.93 3.98 4.70
N TYR A 34 -36.75 5.12 5.38
CA TYR A 34 -35.43 5.65 5.73
C TYR A 34 -34.65 4.69 6.65
N PHE A 35 -35.32 4.06 7.61
CA PHE A 35 -34.70 3.06 8.47
C PHE A 35 -34.20 1.85 7.68
N PHE A 36 -34.99 1.35 6.71
CA PHE A 36 -34.57 0.27 5.81
C PHE A 36 -33.31 0.62 5.00
N ILE A 37 -33.26 1.84 4.45
CA ILE A 37 -32.07 2.32 3.72
C ILE A 37 -30.85 2.38 4.64
N LEU A 38 -31.02 2.87 5.87
CA LEU A 38 -29.94 2.94 6.85
C LEU A 38 -29.43 1.55 7.22
N CYS A 39 -30.32 0.59 7.49
CA CYS A 39 -29.94 -0.79 7.78
C CYS A 39 -29.19 -1.42 6.61
N LEU A 40 -29.67 -1.22 5.38
CA LEU A 40 -28.99 -1.72 4.18
C LEU A 40 -27.59 -1.11 4.04
N GLY A 41 -27.46 0.21 4.26
CA GLY A 41 -26.18 0.90 4.25
C GLY A 41 -25.20 0.39 5.30
N VAL A 42 -25.67 0.10 6.52
CA VAL A 42 -24.85 -0.49 7.59
C VAL A 42 -24.38 -1.90 7.22
N VAL A 43 -25.26 -2.75 6.70
CA VAL A 43 -24.90 -4.11 6.28
C VAL A 43 -23.86 -4.07 5.16
N VAL A 44 -24.05 -3.23 4.14
CA VAL A 44 -23.08 -3.03 3.07
C VAL A 44 -21.75 -2.51 3.62
N GLY A 45 -21.80 -1.55 4.55
CA GLY A 45 -20.61 -1.01 5.22
C GLY A 45 -19.83 -2.07 5.98
N ILE A 46 -20.49 -2.95 6.72
CA ILE A 46 -19.86 -4.07 7.44
C ILE A 46 -19.22 -5.06 6.45
N ILE A 47 -19.89 -5.38 5.34
CA ILE A 47 -19.35 -6.28 4.30
C ILE A 47 -18.12 -5.65 3.62
N VAL A 48 -18.17 -4.36 3.30
CA VAL A 48 -17.03 -3.64 2.72
C VAL A 48 -15.88 -3.54 3.71
N HIS A 49 -16.15 -3.24 4.99
CA HIS A 49 -15.13 -3.18 6.02
C HIS A 49 -14.46 -4.54 6.24
N SER A 50 -15.24 -5.61 6.35
CA SER A 50 -14.70 -6.98 6.52
C SER A 50 -13.95 -7.47 5.28
N SER A 51 -14.38 -7.10 4.06
CA SER A 51 -13.63 -7.43 2.84
C SER A 51 -12.35 -6.61 2.68
N LEU A 52 -12.33 -5.35 3.12
CA LEU A 52 -11.11 -4.54 3.22
C LEU A 52 -10.17 -5.11 4.28
N GLU A 53 -10.64 -5.43 5.49
CA GLU A 53 -9.80 -6.11 6.49
C GLU A 53 -9.28 -7.46 5.99
N ALA A 54 -10.08 -8.26 5.28
CA ALA A 54 -9.59 -9.51 4.69
C ALA A 54 -8.51 -9.30 3.61
N SER A 55 -8.50 -8.15 2.94
CA SER A 55 -7.47 -7.79 1.96
C SER A 55 -6.29 -7.00 2.56
N PHE A 56 -6.47 -6.40 3.75
CA PHE A 56 -5.45 -5.69 4.55
C PHE A 56 -4.92 -6.47 5.74
N LEU A 57 -5.41 -7.68 6.02
CA LEU A 57 -4.65 -8.68 6.74
C LEU A 57 -3.67 -9.26 5.71
N PRO A 58 -2.42 -8.76 5.63
CA PRO A 58 -1.39 -9.67 5.19
C PRO A 58 -1.55 -10.89 6.12
N TYR A 59 -1.55 -12.08 5.53
CA TYR A 59 -1.01 -13.23 6.20
C TYR A 59 0.29 -12.75 6.85
N TYR A 60 0.23 -12.35 8.12
CA TYR A 60 1.42 -12.04 8.89
C TYR A 60 2.05 -13.42 8.98
N PRO A 61 3.16 -13.72 8.27
CA PRO A 61 3.91 -14.88 8.68
C PRO A 61 4.22 -14.58 10.14
N THR A 62 3.79 -15.46 11.04
CA THR A 62 4.27 -15.42 12.41
C THR A 62 5.78 -15.54 12.30
N VAL A 63 6.48 -14.42 12.26
CA VAL A 63 7.92 -14.37 12.48
C VAL A 63 8.03 -14.64 13.97
N GLN A 64 7.91 -15.92 14.33
CA GLN A 64 8.39 -16.40 15.60
C GLN A 64 9.83 -15.90 15.68
N SER A 65 10.03 -14.96 16.60
CA SER A 65 11.29 -14.41 17.05
C SER A 65 12.49 -15.29 16.65
N ILE A 66 13.15 -14.97 15.53
CA ILE A 66 14.43 -15.58 15.12
C ILE A 66 15.56 -15.15 16.09
N SER A 67 15.25 -14.30 17.08
CA SER A 67 16.17 -13.86 18.13
C SER A 67 16.81 -15.00 18.93
N GLN A 68 16.31 -16.24 18.84
CA GLN A 68 16.89 -17.39 19.55
C GLN A 68 17.83 -18.27 18.72
N LEU A 69 17.95 -18.07 17.40
CA LEU A 69 18.89 -18.85 16.55
C LEU A 69 20.23 -18.15 16.28
N VAL A 70 20.39 -16.88 16.67
CA VAL A 70 21.63 -16.12 16.42
C VAL A 70 22.73 -16.37 17.47
N LEU A 71 22.48 -17.19 18.50
CA LEU A 71 23.53 -17.59 19.45
C LEU A 71 24.40 -18.76 18.95
N VAL A 72 24.37 -19.08 17.66
CA VAL A 72 25.29 -20.05 17.08
C VAL A 72 25.99 -19.42 15.88
N THR A 73 27.26 -19.08 16.11
CA THR A 73 28.30 -18.75 15.13
C THR A 73 28.09 -17.47 14.31
N SER A 74 28.67 -16.37 14.80
CA SER A 74 29.14 -15.32 13.90
C SER A 74 30.13 -15.94 12.89
N PRO A 75 29.92 -15.82 11.57
CA PRO A 75 30.91 -16.27 10.61
C PRO A 75 32.15 -15.36 10.70
N PRO A 76 33.37 -15.90 10.53
CA PRO A 76 34.56 -15.06 10.45
C PRO A 76 34.43 -14.06 9.29
N PRO A 77 35.01 -12.85 9.41
CA PRO A 77 34.97 -11.86 8.34
C PRO A 77 35.55 -12.48 7.05
N PRO A 78 34.88 -12.32 5.89
CA PRO A 78 35.42 -12.82 4.65
C PRO A 78 36.75 -12.12 4.34
N THR A 79 37.76 -12.93 4.04
CA THR A 79 39.06 -12.50 3.52
C THR A 79 38.85 -11.54 2.36
N SER A 80 39.34 -10.32 2.52
CA SER A 80 39.33 -9.27 1.49
C SER A 80 40.00 -9.80 0.21
N SER A 81 39.21 -9.99 -0.85
CA SER A 81 39.75 -10.13 -2.20
C SER A 81 40.34 -8.79 -2.65
N PRO A 82 41.49 -8.77 -3.34
CA PRO A 82 42.11 -7.53 -3.76
C PRO A 82 41.51 -7.09 -5.09
N LEU A 83 40.51 -6.21 -5.06
CA LEU A 83 40.15 -5.39 -6.21
C LEU A 83 40.29 -3.90 -5.85
N PRO A 84 40.62 -3.03 -6.82
CA PRO A 84 41.12 -1.68 -6.56
C PRO A 84 40.18 -0.82 -5.69
N GLN A 85 40.61 -0.55 -4.46
CA GLN A 85 39.88 0.13 -3.37
C GLN A 85 39.14 1.43 -3.74
N ASN A 86 39.54 2.14 -4.81
CA ASN A 86 38.97 3.44 -5.14
C ASN A 86 37.56 3.39 -5.77
N TYR A 87 37.19 2.32 -6.47
CA TYR A 87 35.84 2.23 -7.06
C TYR A 87 34.78 1.78 -6.03
N GLU A 88 35.20 1.04 -4.99
CA GLU A 88 34.30 0.47 -3.99
C GLU A 88 33.84 1.51 -2.97
N ILE A 89 34.76 2.35 -2.48
CA ILE A 89 34.43 3.35 -1.45
C ILE A 89 33.44 4.39 -2.00
N GLU A 90 33.60 4.82 -3.26
CA GLU A 90 32.66 5.72 -3.92
C GLU A 90 31.28 5.09 -4.15
N MET A 91 31.17 3.78 -4.44
CA MET A 91 29.84 3.12 -4.55
C MET A 91 29.16 2.94 -3.19
N PHE A 92 29.93 2.73 -2.11
CA PHE A 92 29.39 2.64 -0.74
C PHE A 92 28.85 3.97 -0.26
N LEU A 93 29.52 5.07 -0.65
CA LEU A 93 29.07 6.41 -0.33
C LEU A 93 27.94 6.83 -1.27
N ARG A 94 28.07 6.70 -2.59
CA ARG A 94 27.10 7.21 -3.55
C ARG A 94 26.52 6.07 -4.42
N PRO A 95 25.19 5.87 -4.43
CA PRO A 95 24.59 4.94 -5.38
C PRO A 95 24.90 5.40 -6.82
N PRO A 96 25.34 4.50 -7.71
CA PRO A 96 25.71 4.85 -9.07
C PRO A 96 24.51 5.46 -9.80
N LYS A 97 24.72 6.65 -10.39
CA LYS A 97 23.66 7.39 -11.10
C LYS A 97 23.36 6.82 -12.50
N ILE A 98 24.28 6.04 -13.05
CA ILE A 98 24.30 5.64 -14.47
C ILE A 98 23.71 4.24 -14.69
N ASN A 99 23.91 3.31 -13.75
CA ASN A 99 23.42 1.94 -13.90
C ASN A 99 22.72 1.50 -12.62
N ILE A 100 21.40 1.33 -12.71
CA ILE A 100 20.54 0.89 -11.58
C ILE A 100 20.74 -0.62 -11.33
N MET A 101 21.21 -1.35 -12.34
CA MET A 101 21.48 -2.78 -12.26
C MET A 101 22.89 -3.02 -11.72
N HIS A 102 23.01 -3.87 -10.70
CA HIS A 102 24.28 -4.33 -10.17
C HIS A 102 24.62 -5.73 -10.68
N ASN A 103 25.89 -5.97 -10.95
CA ASN A 103 26.40 -7.31 -11.29
C ASN A 103 26.99 -8.01 -10.06
N MET A 104 26.25 -7.96 -8.94
CA MET A 104 26.63 -8.58 -7.67
C MET A 104 25.95 -9.94 -7.53
N GLU A 105 26.67 -10.92 -7.00
CA GLU A 105 26.13 -12.24 -6.64
C GLU A 105 25.33 -12.19 -5.33
N ASP A 106 24.46 -13.17 -5.10
CA ASP A 106 23.53 -13.17 -3.95
C ASP A 106 24.26 -13.17 -2.60
N ASN A 107 25.41 -13.84 -2.50
CA ASN A 107 26.24 -13.85 -1.30
C ASN A 107 26.86 -12.47 -1.01
N GLU A 108 27.29 -11.77 -2.06
CA GLU A 108 27.80 -10.40 -1.95
C GLU A 108 26.69 -9.43 -1.54
N LEU A 109 25.50 -9.57 -2.14
CA LEU A 109 24.31 -8.81 -1.75
C LEU A 109 23.91 -9.06 -0.30
N PHE A 110 23.90 -10.33 0.12
CA PHE A 110 23.56 -10.70 1.49
C PHE A 110 24.57 -10.12 2.49
N TRP A 111 25.87 -10.25 2.19
CA TRP A 111 26.92 -9.65 3.00
C TRP A 111 26.75 -8.12 3.09
N ARG A 112 26.54 -7.44 1.97
CA ARG A 112 26.31 -5.98 1.93
C ARG A 112 25.06 -5.57 2.70
N ALA A 113 23.96 -6.30 2.58
CA ALA A 113 22.72 -6.04 3.29
C ALA A 113 22.82 -6.31 4.80
N SER A 114 23.74 -7.18 5.21
CA SER A 114 24.02 -7.47 6.63
C SER A 114 24.90 -6.44 7.34
N MET A 115 25.53 -5.52 6.59
CA MET A 115 26.36 -4.47 7.18
C MET A 115 25.47 -3.42 7.88
N ASP A 116 25.75 -3.14 9.15
CA ASP A 116 25.11 -2.03 9.86
C ASP A 116 25.76 -0.69 9.44
N PRO A 117 25.00 0.23 8.80
CA PRO A 117 25.53 1.52 8.40
C PRO A 117 25.86 2.36 9.65
N LYS A 118 27.13 2.35 10.08
CA LYS A 118 27.64 3.19 11.19
C LYS A 118 27.79 4.66 10.77
N ILE A 119 26.72 5.27 10.28
CA ILE A 119 26.70 6.70 10.02
C ILE A 119 26.36 7.41 11.33
N PRO A 120 27.16 8.40 11.77
CA PRO A 120 26.86 9.20 12.95
C PRO A 120 25.61 10.07 12.67
N THR A 121 24.44 9.54 13.01
CA THR A 121 23.14 10.18 12.80
C THR A 121 22.77 11.20 13.89
N ARG A 122 23.63 11.42 14.90
CA ARG A 122 23.37 12.39 15.97
C ARG A 122 24.42 13.51 15.99
N PRO A 123 24.01 14.78 15.87
CA PRO A 123 24.89 15.90 16.18
C PRO A 123 25.00 16.02 17.70
N ARG A 124 26.11 15.54 18.27
CA ARG A 124 26.51 15.98 19.62
C ARG A 124 27.20 17.34 19.46
N TYR A 125 26.40 18.41 19.46
CA TYR A 125 26.79 19.82 19.46
C TYR A 125 27.63 20.31 18.26
N ILE A 126 27.11 21.34 17.58
CA ILE A 126 27.82 22.30 16.72
C ILE A 126 28.75 21.68 15.65
N SER A 127 28.17 21.05 14.63
CA SER A 127 28.59 21.18 13.22
C SER A 127 27.72 20.27 12.35
N SER A 128 27.09 20.87 11.37
CA SER A 128 26.24 20.20 10.39
C SER A 128 27.08 19.41 9.38
N SER A 129 27.07 18.08 9.45
CA SER A 129 26.86 17.22 8.26
C SER A 129 26.69 15.74 8.65
N PRO A 130 25.45 15.20 8.74
CA PRO A 130 25.20 13.79 9.08
C PRO A 130 25.44 12.81 7.92
N TYR A 131 25.95 13.26 6.77
CA TYR A 131 26.34 12.42 5.64
C TYR A 131 27.27 13.22 4.71
N PRO A 132 28.33 12.64 4.09
CA PRO A 132 29.24 13.39 3.20
C PRO A 132 28.58 13.98 1.93
N PHE A 133 27.27 13.81 1.75
CA PHE A 133 26.52 14.34 0.63
C PHE A 133 25.04 14.56 1.00
N SER A 134 24.39 15.48 0.29
CA SER A 134 22.96 15.72 0.42
C SER A 134 22.17 14.48 0.01
N ARG A 135 21.38 13.94 0.93
CA ARG A 135 20.43 12.86 0.68
C ARG A 135 19.03 13.43 0.68
N THR A 136 18.35 13.35 -0.45
CA THR A 136 16.90 13.56 -0.47
C THR A 136 16.23 12.30 0.09
N PRO A 137 15.30 12.41 1.05
CA PRO A 137 14.47 11.28 1.45
C PRO A 137 13.67 10.79 0.23
N LYS A 138 13.63 9.47 0.01
CA LYS A 138 12.94 8.86 -1.13
C LYS A 138 12.01 7.76 -0.66
N VAL A 139 10.87 7.63 -1.33
CA VAL A 139 9.93 6.52 -1.12
C VAL A 139 10.20 5.40 -2.13
N ALA A 140 10.36 4.17 -1.66
CA ALA A 140 10.53 3.01 -2.52
C ALA A 140 9.18 2.33 -2.79
N PHE A 141 8.82 2.18 -4.07
CA PHE A 141 7.65 1.46 -4.54
C PHE A 141 8.09 0.11 -5.12
N MET A 142 7.49 -0.98 -4.62
CA MET A 142 7.73 -2.34 -5.12
C MET A 142 6.44 -2.86 -5.75
N PHE A 143 6.49 -3.19 -7.04
CA PHE A 143 5.38 -3.81 -7.76
C PHE A 143 5.68 -5.27 -8.03
N LEU A 144 4.86 -6.16 -7.46
CA LEU A 144 4.94 -7.60 -7.69
C LEU A 144 3.86 -8.00 -8.68
N THR A 145 4.25 -8.46 -9.86
CA THR A 145 3.31 -8.72 -10.97
C THR A 145 3.65 -10.03 -11.66
N ARG A 146 2.65 -10.73 -12.22
CA ARG A 146 2.91 -11.94 -13.03
C ARG A 146 3.18 -11.62 -14.51
N GLY A 147 2.75 -10.47 -14.99
CA GLY A 147 2.88 -10.02 -16.37
C GLY A 147 2.95 -8.49 -16.45
N PRO A 148 2.21 -7.82 -17.37
CA PRO A 148 2.25 -6.36 -17.47
C PRO A 148 1.78 -5.69 -16.17
N LEU A 149 2.38 -4.54 -15.86
CA LEU A 149 2.06 -3.77 -14.66
C LEU A 149 0.61 -3.25 -14.75
N PRO A 150 -0.32 -3.72 -13.90
CA PRO A 150 -1.70 -3.24 -13.94
C PRO A 150 -1.74 -1.75 -13.64
N LEU A 151 -2.63 -1.04 -14.33
CA LEU A 151 -2.81 0.40 -14.20
C LEU A 151 -1.53 1.21 -14.49
N SER A 152 -0.60 0.69 -15.29
CA SER A 152 0.63 1.41 -15.64
C SER A 152 0.39 2.86 -16.09
N PRO A 153 -0.63 3.20 -16.91
CA PRO A 153 -0.84 4.58 -17.34
C PRO A 153 -1.28 5.52 -16.19
N LEU A 154 -1.98 4.98 -15.18
CA LEU A 154 -2.36 5.74 -13.99
C LEU A 154 -1.14 6.02 -13.13
N TRP A 155 -0.32 4.99 -12.89
CA TRP A 155 0.90 5.13 -12.12
C TRP A 155 1.90 6.08 -12.80
N GLU A 156 2.02 6.08 -14.13
CA GLU A 156 2.84 7.07 -14.84
C GLU A 156 2.40 8.51 -14.56
N ARG A 157 1.08 8.76 -14.45
CA ARG A 157 0.56 10.08 -14.08
C ARG A 157 0.84 10.41 -12.62
N PHE A 158 0.74 9.43 -11.73
CA PHE A 158 1.04 9.60 -10.30
C PHE A 158 2.50 10.00 -10.06
N PHE A 159 3.44 9.40 -10.81
CA PHE A 159 4.88 9.65 -10.64
C PHE A 159 5.42 10.86 -11.41
N ARG A 160 4.64 11.42 -12.32
CA ARG A 160 5.06 12.55 -13.17
C ARG A 160 5.36 13.79 -12.32
N GLY A 161 6.52 14.39 -12.52
CA GLY A 161 6.92 15.63 -11.84
C GLY A 161 7.49 15.44 -10.43
N TYR A 162 7.60 14.19 -9.97
CA TYR A 162 8.19 13.84 -8.67
C TYR A 162 9.53 13.09 -8.82
N GLU A 163 10.19 13.26 -9.97
CA GLU A 163 11.43 12.57 -10.29
C GLU A 163 12.50 12.83 -9.21
N GLY A 164 13.07 11.76 -8.66
CA GLY A 164 14.11 11.86 -7.61
C GLY A 164 13.60 11.81 -6.18
N LEU A 165 12.29 11.87 -5.94
CA LEU A 165 11.65 11.66 -4.64
C LEU A 165 11.17 10.21 -4.42
N PHE A 166 11.28 9.38 -5.45
CA PHE A 166 10.90 7.98 -5.38
C PHE A 166 11.89 7.07 -6.11
N THR A 167 11.85 5.79 -5.77
CA THR A 167 12.46 4.70 -6.53
C THR A 167 11.39 3.64 -6.80
N ILE A 168 11.37 3.10 -8.03
CA ILE A 168 10.43 2.06 -8.42
C ILE A 168 11.22 0.78 -8.67
N TYR A 169 10.72 -0.32 -8.14
CA TYR A 169 11.20 -1.67 -8.35
C TYR A 169 10.04 -2.52 -8.86
N ILE A 170 10.29 -3.26 -9.94
CA ILE A 170 9.28 -4.12 -10.55
C ILE A 170 9.82 -5.54 -10.54
N HIS A 171 9.09 -6.43 -9.88
CA HIS A 171 9.35 -7.86 -9.94
C HIS A 171 8.27 -8.53 -10.78
N THR A 172 8.70 -9.13 -11.89
CA THR A 172 7.80 -9.89 -12.78
C THR A 172 8.13 -11.38 -12.74
N ASN A 173 7.21 -12.20 -13.24
CA ASN A 173 7.53 -13.59 -13.57
C ASN A 173 8.76 -13.66 -14.52
N PRO A 174 9.71 -14.59 -14.31
CA PRO A 174 10.91 -14.69 -15.15
C PRO A 174 10.59 -15.03 -16.62
N SER A 175 9.47 -15.71 -16.88
CA SER A 175 9.00 -16.01 -18.24
C SER A 175 8.46 -14.79 -18.99
N TYR A 176 8.09 -13.73 -18.28
CA TYR A 176 7.58 -12.49 -18.89
C TYR A 176 8.75 -11.57 -19.26
N LYS A 177 8.95 -11.27 -20.55
CA LYS A 177 10.13 -10.53 -21.07
C LYS A 177 9.75 -9.25 -21.83
N GLU A 178 8.82 -8.48 -21.29
CA GLU A 178 8.45 -7.19 -21.89
C GLU A 178 9.33 -6.06 -21.36
N SER A 179 9.81 -5.20 -22.29
CA SER A 179 10.58 -4.01 -21.97
C SER A 179 9.70 -2.76 -22.08
N MET A 180 9.75 -1.91 -21.06
CA MET A 180 9.03 -0.63 -21.08
C MET A 180 9.71 0.37 -22.03
N PRO A 181 8.95 1.29 -22.68
CA PRO A 181 9.51 2.32 -23.57
C PRO A 181 10.55 3.20 -22.88
N GLN A 182 11.54 3.72 -23.64
CA GLN A 182 12.67 4.51 -23.12
C GLN A 182 12.30 5.85 -22.44
N GLY A 183 11.03 6.24 -22.39
CA GLY A 183 10.55 7.43 -21.66
C GLY A 183 9.68 7.13 -20.43
N SER A 184 9.38 5.86 -20.16
CA SER A 184 8.53 5.48 -19.03
C SER A 184 9.29 5.56 -17.71
N VAL A 185 8.62 5.96 -16.62
CA VAL A 185 9.16 5.91 -15.25
C VAL A 185 9.54 4.48 -14.82
N PHE A 186 8.98 3.47 -15.50
CA PHE A 186 9.23 2.05 -15.30
C PHE A 186 10.42 1.50 -16.10
N HIS A 187 10.99 2.29 -17.01
CA HIS A 187 12.11 1.85 -17.82
C HIS A 187 13.33 1.50 -16.94
N GLY A 188 13.92 0.32 -17.17
CA GLY A 188 15.08 -0.15 -16.40
C GLY A 188 14.82 -0.41 -14.92
N ARG A 189 13.55 -0.49 -14.48
CA ARG A 189 13.17 -0.73 -13.07
C ARG A 189 12.89 -2.19 -12.74
N ARG A 190 13.05 -3.09 -13.71
CA ARG A 190 12.76 -4.51 -13.57
C ARG A 190 13.91 -5.23 -12.87
N ILE A 191 13.60 -5.92 -11.78
CA ILE A 191 14.52 -6.82 -11.08
C ILE A 191 14.25 -8.25 -11.56
N PRO A 192 15.23 -8.93 -12.18
CA PRO A 192 15.06 -10.33 -12.60
C PRO A 192 14.93 -11.25 -11.39
N SER A 193 14.02 -12.22 -11.47
CA SER A 193 13.97 -13.37 -10.56
C SER A 193 14.94 -14.45 -11.01
N LYS A 194 15.60 -15.11 -10.05
CA LYS A 194 16.24 -16.41 -10.30
C LYS A 194 15.14 -17.47 -10.37
N ALA A 195 15.19 -18.33 -11.39
CA ALA A 195 14.30 -19.48 -11.48
C ALA A 195 14.74 -20.51 -10.42
N SER A 196 13.85 -20.89 -9.52
CA SER A 196 14.01 -22.08 -8.69
C SER A 196 13.62 -23.29 -9.54
N PHE A 197 14.60 -24.05 -9.98
CA PHE A 197 14.40 -25.35 -10.64
C PHE A 197 14.31 -26.46 -9.58
#